data_AF-A0A656JRU5-F1
#
_entry.id   AF-A0A656JRU5-F1
#
_cell.length_a   1.000
_cell.length_b   1.000
_cell.length_c   1.000
_cell.angle_alpha   90.00
_cell.angle_beta   90.00
_cell.angle_gamma   90.00
#
_symmetry.space_group_name_H-M   'P 1'
#
loop_
_entity.id
_entity.type
_entity.pdbx_description
1 polymer ?
#
loop_
_entity_poly.entity_id
_entity_poly.type
_entity_poly.pdbx_seq_one_letter_code
_entity_poly.pdbx_strand_id
1 'polypeptide(L)' 'NLTQSAVSKQVAQLEELVQHLLFQRVRRRLQLTPAGALYLAEVRKILTQIEMSTHFLRSYGGETEVLRVSTPSTFGARWL' A
#
# COMPACT_ATOMS: atom_id res chain seq x y z
N ASN A 1 12.77 -8.27 -11.03
CA ASN A 1 13.55 -7.13 -11.57
C ASN A 1 12.85 -6.57 -12.80
N LEU A 2 12.20 -5.41 -12.68
CA LEU A 2 11.59 -4.70 -13.81
C LEU A 2 12.64 -3.79 -14.46
N THR A 3 12.66 -3.70 -15.80
CA THR A 3 13.58 -2.79 -16.50
C THR A 3 13.09 -1.35 -16.38
N GLN A 4 14.03 -0.39 -16.39
CA GLN A 4 13.70 1.04 -16.38
C GLN A 4 12.80 1.43 -17.56
N SER A 5 12.99 0.82 -18.74
CA SER A 5 12.16 1.06 -19.92
C SER A 5 10.73 0.54 -19.73
N ALA A 6 10.55 -0.61 -19.07
CA ALA A 6 9.23 -1.14 -18.76
C ALA A 6 8.49 -0.25 -17.75
N VAL A 7 9.17 0.23 -16.71
CA VAL A 7 8.59 1.17 -15.74
C VAL A 7 8.15 2.46 -16.44
N SER A 8 9.02 3.07 -17.25
CA SER A 8 8.68 4.31 -17.97
C SER A 8 7.48 4.12 -18.91
N LYS A 9 7.38 2.98 -19.59
CA LYS A 9 6.22 2.68 -20.45
C LYS A 9 4.93 2.55 -19.65
N GLN A 10 4.96 1.88 -18.50
CA GLN A 10 3.79 1.76 -17.62
C GLN A 10 3.35 3.10 -17.05
N VAL A 11 4.30 3.97 -16.67
CA VAL A 11 3.99 5.33 -16.22
C VAL A 11 3.33 6.12 -17.34
N ALA A 12 3.86 6.07 -18.57
CA ALA A 12 3.27 6.76 -19.70
C ALA A 12 1.83 6.28 -20.01
N GLN A 13 1.60 4.97 -19.94
CA GLN A 13 0.24 4.41 -20.11
C GLN A 13 -0.71 4.85 -19.00
N LEU A 14 -0.23 4.97 -17.76
CA LEU A 14 -1.01 5.47 -16.66
C LEU A 14 -1.36 6.96 -16.85
N GLU A 15 -0.39 7.77 -17.24
CA GLU A 15 -0.58 9.19 -17.56
C GLU A 15 -1.60 9.40 -18.68
N GLU A 16 -1.57 8.54 -19.71
CA GLU A 16 -2.57 8.50 -20.77
C GLU A 16 -3.96 8.13 -20.22
N LEU A 17 -4.06 7.12 -19.36
CA LEU A 17 -5.34 6.71 -18.79
C LEU A 17 -5.99 7.81 -17.92
N VAL A 18 -5.20 8.50 -17.09
CA VAL A 18 -5.70 9.55 -16.19
C VAL A 18 -5.75 10.94 -16.84
N GLN A 19 -5.28 11.05 -18.10
CA GLN A 19 -5.22 12.29 -18.88
C GLN A 19 -4.44 13.42 -18.18
N HIS A 20 -3.47 13.07 -17.34
CA HIS A 20 -2.62 14.01 -16.61
C HIS A 20 -1.20 13.49 -16.53
N LEU A 21 -0.22 14.37 -16.74
CA LEU A 21 1.17 14.06 -16.40
C LEU A 21 1.32 13.95 -14.89
N LEU A 22 1.84 12.82 -14.43
CA LEU A 22 2.12 12.54 -13.02
C LEU A 22 3.56 12.90 -12.67
N PHE A 23 4.46 12.84 -13.66
CA PHE A 23 5.85 13.22 -13.50
C PHE A 23 6.27 14.33 -14.47
N GLN A 24 7.25 15.12 -14.04
CA GLN A 24 7.89 16.14 -14.84
C GLN A 24 9.39 16.10 -14.64
N ARG A 25 10.13 16.51 -15.68
CA ARG A 25 11.58 16.61 -15.61
C ARG A 25 11.99 18.05 -15.32
N VAL A 26 12.56 18.27 -14.15
CA VAL A 26 13.11 19.57 -13.75
C VAL A 26 14.63 19.44 -13.74
N ARG A 27 15.29 20.11 -14.71
CA ARG A 27 16.72 19.96 -14.98
C ARG A 27 17.08 18.49 -15.28
N ARG A 28 17.85 17.86 -14.38
CA ARG A 28 18.29 16.45 -14.49
C ARG A 28 17.56 15.51 -13.52
N ARG A 29 16.46 15.97 -12.90
CA ARG A 29 15.71 15.19 -11.90
C ARG A 29 14.26 15.01 -12.34
N LEU A 30 13.73 13.82 -12.05
CA LEU A 30 12.31 13.52 -12.16
C LEU A 30 11.63 13.95 -10.87
N GLN A 31 10.51 14.64 -10.98
CA GLN A 31 9.71 15.11 -9.85
C GLN A 31 8.23 14.84 -10.13
N LEU A 32 7.42 14.73 -9.08
CA LEU A 32 5.97 14.67 -9.22
C LEU A 32 5.43 16.02 -9.71
N THR A 33 4.38 15.99 -10.50
CA THR A 33 3.52 17.16 -10.73
C THR A 33 2.57 17.32 -9.52
N PRO A 34 1.87 18.46 -9.38
CA PRO A 34 0.81 18.59 -8.37
C PRO A 34 -0.27 17.51 -8.48
N ALA A 35 -0.70 17.18 -9.72
CA ALA A 35 -1.62 16.08 -9.98
C ALA A 35 -1.03 14.72 -9.56
N GLY A 36 0.25 14.49 -9.87
CA GLY A 36 1.00 13.31 -9.45
C GLY A 36 1.05 13.14 -7.93
N ALA A 37 1.27 14.22 -7.19
CA ALA A 37 1.29 14.19 -5.73
C ALA A 37 -0.08 13.82 -5.14
N LEU A 38 -1.16 14.42 -5.66
CA LEU A 38 -2.54 14.11 -5.24
C LEU A 38 -2.89 12.65 -5.55
N TYR A 39 -2.63 12.21 -6.78
CA TYR A 39 -2.93 10.85 -7.21
C TYR A 39 -2.15 9.81 -6.41
N LEU A 40 -0.86 10.06 -6.15
CA LEU A 40 -0.02 9.19 -5.34
C LEU A 40 -0.56 9.02 -3.91
N ALA A 41 -1.03 10.11 -3.29
CA ALA A 41 -1.57 10.07 -1.93
C ALA A 41 -2.80 9.15 -1.84
N GLU A 42 -3.72 9.25 -2.79
CA GLU A 42 -4.94 8.42 -2.81
C GLU A 42 -4.67 6.97 -3.22
N VAL A 43 -3.87 6.75 -4.28
CA VAL A 43 -3.55 5.39 -4.74
C VAL A 43 -2.80 4.61 -3.65
N ARG A 44 -1.90 5.25 -2.90
CA ARG A 44 -1.22 4.59 -1.76
C ARG A 44 -2.22 4.06 -0.74
N LYS A 45 -3.21 4.86 -0.34
CA LYS A 45 -4.24 4.43 0.64
C LYS A 45 -5.02 3.22 0.11
N ILE A 46 -5.42 3.26 -1.16
CA ILE A 46 -6.19 2.18 -1.80
C ILE A 46 -5.37 0.89 -1.85
N LEU A 47 -4.11 0.98 -2.30
CA LEU A 47 -3.22 -0.19 -2.37
C LEU A 47 -2.95 -0.79 -0.98
N THR A 48 -2.74 0.05 0.04
CA THR A 48 -2.62 -0.41 1.42
C THR A 48 -3.90 -1.11 1.89
N GLN A 49 -5.09 -0.59 1.56
CA GLN A 49 -6.35 -1.24 1.91
C GLN A 49 -6.50 -2.61 1.24
N ILE A 50 -6.12 -2.74 -0.02
CA ILE A 50 -6.13 -4.01 -0.76
C ILE A 50 -5.14 -5.01 -0.12
N GLU A 51 -3.94 -4.55 0.23
CA GLU A 51 -2.93 -5.38 0.89
C GLU A 51 -3.42 -5.89 2.25
N MET A 52 -3.98 -5.01 3.09
CA MET A 52 -4.58 -5.39 4.38
C MET A 52 -5.72 -6.39 4.20
N SER A 53 -6.59 -6.18 3.21
CA SER A 53 -7.71 -7.09 2.93
C SER A 53 -7.22 -8.46 2.47
N THR A 54 -6.16 -8.50 1.66
CA THR A 54 -5.50 -9.73 1.21
C THR A 54 -4.84 -10.47 2.38
N HIS A 55 -4.16 -9.74 3.27
CA HIS A 55 -3.58 -10.32 4.47
C HIS A 55 -4.66 -10.91 5.38
N PHE A 56 -5.74 -10.17 5.63
CA PHE A 56 -6.88 -10.64 6.42
C PHE A 56 -7.46 -11.94 5.85
N LEU A 57 -7.69 -12.01 4.53
CA LEU A 57 -8.19 -13.22 3.88
C LEU A 57 -7.20 -14.39 3.97
N ARG A 58 -5.90 -14.14 3.88
CA ARG A 58 -4.88 -15.19 4.06
C ARG A 58 -4.81 -15.72 5.49
N SER A 59 -5.03 -14.86 6.49
CA SER A 59 -5.18 -15.27 7.88
C SER A 59 -6.55 -15.88 8.19
N TYR A 60 -7.55 -15.67 7.32
CA TYR A 60 -8.89 -16.22 7.47
C TYR A 60 -8.88 -17.71 7.09
N GLY A 61 -8.90 -18.58 8.09
CA GLY A 61 -8.90 -20.04 7.93
C GLY A 61 -7.53 -20.72 8.05
N GLY A 62 -6.43 -19.96 8.11
CA GLY A 62 -5.25 -20.42 8.84
C GLY A 62 -5.61 -20.34 10.32
N GLU A 63 -5.36 -21.40 11.09
CA GLU A 63 -5.83 -21.55 12.47
C GLU A 63 -5.90 -20.21 13.19
N THR A 64 -7.12 -19.67 13.33
CA THR A 64 -7.40 -18.79 14.45
C THR A 64 -7.39 -19.73 15.64
N GLU A 65 -6.19 -20.15 16.05
CA GLU A 65 -5.98 -20.79 17.33
C GLU A 65 -6.50 -19.76 18.32
N VAL A 66 -7.71 -20.01 18.83
CA VAL A 66 -8.26 -19.23 19.91
C VAL A 66 -7.29 -19.43 21.06
N LEU A 67 -6.38 -18.46 21.25
CA LEU A 67 -5.44 -18.47 22.34
C LEU A 67 -6.24 -18.26 23.63
N ARG A 68 -6.69 -19.36 24.23
CA ARG A 68 -7.42 -19.36 25.48
C ARG A 68 -6.41 -19.26 26.62
N VAL A 69 -6.09 -18.04 27.00
CA VAL A 69 -5.23 -17.79 28.15
C VAL A 69 -6.08 -17.83 29.43
N SER A 70 -5.91 -18.88 30.24
CA SER A 70 -6.42 -18.90 31.61
C SER A 70 -5.39 -18.28 32.54
N THR A 71 -5.68 -17.09 33.07
CA THR A 71 -4.85 -16.47 34.12
C THR A 71 -5.69 -16.21 35.38
N PRO A 72 -5.08 -16.22 36.58
CA PRO A 72 -5.71 -15.67 37.77
C PRO A 72 -6.11 -14.22 37.51
N SER A 73 -7.30 -13.81 37.96
CA SER A 73 -7.89 -12.48 37.73
C SER A 73 -6.94 -11.31 38.07
N THR A 74 -6.04 -11.51 39.03
CA THR A 74 -5.05 -10.53 39.47
C THR A 74 -3.90 -10.32 38.48
N PHE A 75 -3.59 -11.30 37.63
CA PHE A 75 -2.51 -11.20 36.64
C PHE A 75 -3.02 -10.58 35.34
N GLY A 76 -4.21 -10.99 34.87
CA GLY A 76 -4.84 -10.44 33.67
C GLY A 76 -5.13 -8.94 33.74
N ALA A 77 -5.46 -8.41 34.92
CA ALA A 77 -5.78 -6.99 35.09
C ALA A 77 -4.54 -6.06 35.15
N ARG A 78 -3.32 -6.59 35.23
CA ARG A 78 -2.11 -5.78 35.50
C ARG A 78 -1.06 -5.83 34.39
N TRP A 79 -1.08 -6.82 33.50
CA TRP A 79 0.02 -7.06 32.54
C TRP A 79 -0.39 -7.50 31.13
N LEU A 80 -1.69 -7.67 30.86
CA LEU A 80 -2.26 -7.80 29.52
C LEU A 80 -3.06 -6.54 29.19
#